data_AF-A0A0R3WT04-F1
#
_entry.id   AF-A0A0R3WT04-F1
#
_cell.length_a   1.000
_cell.length_b   1.000
_cell.length_c   1.000
_cell.angle_alpha   90.00
_cell.angle_beta   90.00
_cell.angle_gamma   90.00
#
_symmetry.space_group_name_H-M   'P 1'
#
loop_
_entity.id
_entity.type
_entity.pdbx_description
1 polymer ?
#
loop_
_entity_poly.entity_id
_entity_poly.type
_entity_poly.pdbx_seq_one_letter_code
_entity_poly.pdbx_strand_id
1 'polypeptide(L)'
;MVASDRMGIVSHQDGIVPCLESFLRVDELKGLTKVALNVYSSLFECPLVEESRICYTNWASKAIASMSCTDYISEALKFLNEETDRATMYYIHSRDHLIGLFHEIVVHQHLGFLNSNVTEFIQTENKEVLRKSYLLLAPTNQCAELIRCFGLHVKDKVNSVLAGIPSDRALAPAYFVDNLLLARDHFTELIDNVFDGTSTYRNEMDRAFEQAINSAAPPRTQASTTSSVSVFSSRNSVRVAQYICRYMDDLLRRTDKRYSDADLEDKISASIVLFKYIEEKDVFKQVKLE
;
A
#
# COMPACT_ATOMS: atom_id res chain seq x y z
N MET A 1 -36.77 -10.88 4.14
CA MET A 1 -35.77 -11.92 4.46
C MET A 1 -34.37 -11.35 4.49
N VAL A 2 -33.84 -10.82 3.39
CA VAL A 2 -32.48 -10.21 3.37
C VAL A 2 -32.32 -9.07 4.39
N ALA A 3 -33.28 -8.14 4.46
CA ALA A 3 -33.26 -7.08 5.47
C ALA A 3 -33.31 -7.61 6.91
N SER A 4 -34.04 -8.71 7.15
CA SER A 4 -34.11 -9.37 8.46
C SER A 4 -32.79 -10.05 8.81
N ASP A 5 -32.16 -10.73 7.85
CA ASP A 5 -30.84 -11.34 8.02
C ASP A 5 -29.76 -10.31 8.35
N ARG A 6 -29.76 -9.16 7.66
CA ARG A 6 -28.87 -8.02 8.00
C ARG A 6 -29.03 -7.51 9.43
N MET A 7 -30.19 -7.72 10.03
CA MET A 7 -30.49 -7.37 11.43
C MET A 7 -30.21 -8.53 12.40
N GLY A 8 -29.64 -9.64 11.93
CA GLY A 8 -29.42 -10.86 12.71
C GLY A 8 -30.70 -11.64 13.03
N ILE A 9 -31.81 -11.33 12.35
CA ILE A 9 -33.10 -11.98 12.58
C ILE A 9 -33.18 -13.22 11.71
N VAL A 10 -33.03 -14.38 12.35
CA VAL A 10 -33.22 -15.70 11.72
C VAL A 10 -34.66 -15.80 11.23
N SER A 11 -34.82 -16.07 9.93
CA SER A 11 -36.12 -16.26 9.28
C SER A 11 -36.11 -17.56 8.46
N HIS A 12 -37.08 -17.79 7.57
CA HIS A 12 -37.15 -18.97 6.69
C HIS A 12 -36.03 -19.02 5.62
N GLN A 13 -34.78 -18.79 6.01
CA GLN A 13 -33.60 -18.65 5.13
C GLN A 13 -33.37 -19.90 4.27
N ASP A 14 -33.75 -21.07 4.77
CA ASP A 14 -33.73 -22.35 4.04
C ASP A 14 -34.51 -22.30 2.72
N GLY A 15 -35.51 -21.42 2.63
CA GLY A 15 -36.32 -21.24 1.42
C GLY A 15 -35.69 -20.33 0.36
N ILE A 16 -34.63 -19.58 0.68
CA ILE A 16 -34.03 -18.61 -0.25
C ILE A 16 -33.41 -19.33 -1.43
N VAL A 17 -32.47 -20.25 -1.18
CA VAL A 17 -31.72 -20.92 -2.25
C VAL A 17 -32.64 -21.71 -3.19
N PRO A 18 -33.56 -22.58 -2.71
CA PRO A 18 -34.47 -23.31 -3.60
C PRO A 18 -35.39 -22.39 -4.42
N CYS A 19 -35.81 -21.25 -3.85
CA CYS A 19 -36.62 -20.27 -4.56
C CYS A 19 -35.81 -19.63 -5.71
N LEU A 20 -34.57 -19.23 -5.45
CA LEU A 20 -33.71 -18.62 -6.47
C LEU A 20 -33.29 -19.61 -7.55
N GLU A 21 -33.00 -20.86 -7.18
CA GLU A 21 -32.75 -21.95 -8.14
C GLU A 21 -33.95 -22.16 -9.07
N SER A 22 -35.18 -21.98 -8.57
CA SER A 22 -36.38 -22.06 -9.41
C SER A 22 -36.43 -20.97 -10.48
N PHE A 23 -36.00 -19.74 -10.16
CA PHE A 23 -35.93 -18.64 -11.13
C PHE A 23 -34.88 -18.90 -12.20
N LEU A 24 -33.69 -19.37 -11.78
CA LEU A 24 -32.61 -19.74 -12.70
C LEU A 24 -33.05 -20.88 -13.63
N ARG A 25 -33.77 -21.88 -13.11
CA ARG A 25 -34.28 -22.98 -13.93
C ARG A 25 -35.31 -22.52 -14.95
N VAL A 26 -36.14 -21.52 -14.62
CA VAL A 26 -37.06 -20.93 -15.60
C VAL A 26 -36.29 -20.20 -16.71
N ASP A 27 -35.21 -19.50 -16.39
CA ASP A 27 -34.36 -18.86 -17.40
C ASP A 27 -33.71 -19.89 -18.33
N GLU A 28 -33.17 -20.99 -17.77
CA GLU A 28 -32.60 -22.10 -18.54
C GLU A 28 -33.63 -22.71 -19.51
N LEU A 29 -34.86 -22.97 -19.03
CA LEU A 29 -35.93 -23.53 -19.86
C LEU A 29 -36.39 -22.59 -20.98
N LYS A 30 -36.21 -21.28 -20.82
CA LYS A 30 -36.47 -20.27 -21.86
C LYS A 30 -35.33 -20.15 -22.89
N GLY A 31 -34.28 -20.96 -22.77
CA GLY A 31 -33.10 -20.89 -23.63
C GLY A 31 -32.26 -19.64 -23.39
N LEU A 32 -32.41 -18.98 -22.24
CA LEU A 32 -31.61 -17.83 -21.87
C LEU A 32 -30.24 -18.32 -21.40
N THR A 33 -29.18 -17.71 -21.91
CA THR A 33 -27.80 -18.03 -21.47
C THR A 33 -27.56 -17.44 -20.07
N LYS A 34 -26.47 -17.85 -19.39
CA LYS A 34 -26.02 -17.24 -18.13
C LYS A 34 -25.88 -15.70 -18.18
N VAL A 35 -25.79 -15.11 -19.37
CA VAL A 35 -25.70 -13.65 -19.59
C VAL A 35 -27.09 -12.99 -19.64
N ALA A 36 -28.14 -13.77 -19.84
CA ALA A 36 -29.51 -13.31 -20.07
C ALA A 36 -30.49 -13.79 -18.98
N LEU A 37 -30.04 -13.89 -17.72
CA LEU A 37 -30.83 -14.28 -16.54
C LEU A 37 -32.01 -13.33 -16.25
N ASN A 38 -33.01 -13.31 -17.12
CA ASN A 38 -34.02 -12.25 -17.15
C ASN A 38 -35.03 -12.41 -15.99
N VAL A 39 -35.47 -13.64 -15.69
CA VAL A 39 -36.40 -13.90 -14.58
C VAL A 39 -35.69 -13.71 -13.24
N TYR A 40 -34.50 -14.26 -13.07
CA TYR A 40 -33.71 -14.03 -11.85
C TYR A 40 -33.41 -12.54 -11.64
N SER A 41 -32.97 -11.86 -12.69
CA SER A 41 -32.58 -10.45 -12.58
C SER A 41 -33.78 -9.55 -12.28
N SER A 42 -34.88 -9.70 -13.03
CA SER A 42 -36.08 -8.86 -12.85
C SER A 42 -36.82 -9.11 -11.54
N LEU A 43 -36.94 -10.37 -11.10
CA LEU A 43 -37.76 -10.71 -9.93
C LEU A 43 -36.98 -10.65 -8.61
N PHE A 44 -35.65 -10.78 -8.65
CA PHE A 44 -34.85 -10.85 -7.44
C PHE A 44 -33.67 -9.88 -7.44
N GLU A 45 -32.76 -9.94 -8.42
CA GLU A 45 -31.53 -9.15 -8.36
C GLU A 45 -31.78 -7.64 -8.36
N CYS A 46 -32.61 -7.13 -9.27
CA CYS A 46 -32.92 -5.70 -9.34
C CYS A 46 -33.55 -5.18 -8.03
N PRO A 47 -34.61 -5.82 -7.47
CA PRO A 47 -35.11 -5.46 -6.14
C PRO A 47 -34.06 -5.55 -5.04
N LEU A 48 -33.23 -6.60 -5.04
CA LEU A 48 -32.18 -6.81 -4.05
C LEU A 48 -31.14 -5.68 -4.08
N VAL A 49 -30.69 -5.29 -5.27
CA VAL A 49 -29.70 -4.22 -5.48
C VAL A 49 -30.26 -2.88 -5.01
N GLU A 50 -31.53 -2.58 -5.31
CA GLU A 50 -32.16 -1.32 -4.88
C GLU A 50 -32.30 -1.23 -3.36
N GLU A 51 -32.80 -2.28 -2.71
CA GLU A 51 -32.89 -2.34 -1.25
C GLU A 51 -31.50 -2.29 -0.58
N SER A 52 -30.50 -2.90 -1.22
CA SER A 52 -29.11 -2.85 -0.75
C SER A 52 -28.50 -1.46 -0.89
N ARG A 53 -28.80 -0.73 -1.97
CA ARG A 53 -28.38 0.65 -2.17
C ARG A 53 -28.90 1.54 -1.04
N ILE A 54 -30.17 1.42 -0.69
CA ILE A 54 -30.78 2.16 0.42
C ILE A 54 -30.10 1.80 1.74
N CYS A 55 -29.88 0.50 1.99
CA CYS A 55 -29.22 0.01 3.19
C CYS A 55 -27.79 0.57 3.35
N TYR A 56 -26.95 0.46 2.32
CA TYR A 56 -25.57 0.94 2.35
C TYR A 56 -25.50 2.46 2.49
N THR A 57 -26.37 3.20 1.79
CA THR A 57 -26.43 4.66 1.86
C THR A 57 -26.77 5.13 3.27
N ASN A 58 -27.79 4.53 3.88
CA ASN A 58 -28.22 4.86 5.24
C ASN A 58 -27.14 4.52 6.27
N TRP A 59 -26.52 3.35 6.12
CA TRP A 59 -25.42 2.91 6.99
C TRP A 59 -24.25 3.89 6.90
N ALA A 60 -23.78 4.20 5.69
CA ALA A 60 -22.62 5.06 5.48
C ALA A 60 -22.86 6.48 6.00
N SER A 61 -24.04 7.05 5.72
CA SER A 61 -24.43 8.39 6.20
C SER A 61 -24.42 8.47 7.73
N LYS A 62 -24.97 7.45 8.42
CA LYS A 62 -24.97 7.38 9.88
C LYS A 62 -23.57 7.16 10.44
N ALA A 63 -22.79 6.26 9.85
CA ALA A 63 -21.44 5.95 10.29
C ALA A 63 -20.54 7.19 10.21
N ILE A 64 -20.53 7.90 9.08
CA ILE A 64 -19.75 9.13 8.91
C ILE A 64 -20.15 10.23 9.91
N ALA A 65 -21.44 10.35 10.21
CA ALA A 65 -21.92 11.36 11.14
C ALA A 65 -21.56 11.07 12.61
N SER A 66 -21.19 9.83 12.96
CA SER A 66 -21.11 9.38 14.36
C SER A 66 -19.81 8.66 14.74
N MET A 67 -19.01 8.21 13.78
CA MET A 67 -17.83 7.37 14.00
C MET A 67 -16.54 8.11 13.64
N SER A 68 -15.43 7.69 14.26
CA SER A 68 -14.10 8.08 13.80
C SER A 68 -13.76 7.41 12.45
N CYS A 69 -12.76 7.93 11.74
CA CYS A 69 -12.27 7.30 10.49
C CYS A 69 -11.82 5.85 10.73
N THR A 70 -11.13 5.58 11.83
CA THR A 70 -10.65 4.24 12.22
C THR A 70 -11.80 3.26 12.48
N ASP A 71 -12.82 3.71 13.21
CA ASP A 71 -14.00 2.89 13.51
C ASP A 71 -14.80 2.62 12.24
N TYR A 72 -14.95 3.64 11.39
CA TYR A 72 -15.60 3.51 10.09
C TYR A 72 -14.92 2.45 9.22
N ILE A 73 -13.59 2.49 9.10
CA ILE A 73 -12.82 1.50 8.33
C ILE A 73 -13.05 0.08 8.87
N SER A 74 -13.03 -0.08 10.20
CA SER A 74 -13.22 -1.39 10.84
C SER A 74 -14.64 -1.93 10.64
N GLU A 75 -15.66 -1.10 10.87
CA GLU A 75 -17.05 -1.50 10.71
C GLU A 75 -17.44 -1.67 9.23
N ALA A 76 -16.89 -0.86 8.31
CA ALA A 76 -17.10 -1.03 6.87
C ALA A 76 -16.53 -2.37 6.38
N LEU A 77 -15.32 -2.73 6.81
CA LEU A 77 -14.71 -4.00 6.42
C LEU A 77 -15.49 -5.19 6.98
N LYS A 78 -15.94 -5.10 8.24
CA LYS A 78 -16.80 -6.11 8.85
C LYS A 78 -18.11 -6.27 8.06
N PHE A 79 -18.78 -5.17 7.74
CA PHE A 79 -20.02 -5.20 6.97
C PHE A 79 -19.81 -5.77 5.56
N LEU A 80 -18.71 -5.42 4.89
CA LEU A 80 -18.35 -5.98 3.58
C LEU A 80 -18.19 -7.51 3.66
N ASN A 81 -17.50 -8.02 4.69
CA ASN A 81 -17.33 -9.46 4.87
C ASN A 81 -18.66 -10.17 5.13
N GLU A 82 -19.49 -9.64 6.03
CA GLU A 82 -20.81 -10.19 6.33
C GLU A 82 -21.72 -10.19 5.09
N GLU A 83 -21.67 -9.15 4.26
CA GLU A 83 -22.41 -9.12 3.00
C GLU A 83 -21.86 -10.11 1.96
N THR A 84 -20.53 -10.23 1.88
CA THR A 84 -19.87 -11.19 0.98
C THR A 84 -20.24 -12.62 1.34
N ASP A 85 -20.22 -12.95 2.63
CA ASP A 85 -20.59 -14.27 3.15
C ASP A 85 -22.08 -14.56 2.91
N ARG A 86 -22.97 -13.61 3.25
CA ARG A 86 -24.41 -13.71 2.99
C ARG A 86 -24.70 -13.94 1.52
N ALA A 87 -24.08 -13.15 0.64
CA ALA A 87 -24.28 -13.24 -0.79
C ALA A 87 -23.75 -14.56 -1.36
N THR A 88 -22.60 -15.03 -0.86
CA THR A 88 -22.03 -16.33 -1.23
C THR A 88 -22.95 -17.48 -0.81
N MET A 89 -23.55 -17.38 0.38
CA MET A 89 -24.43 -18.41 0.92
C MET A 89 -25.78 -18.48 0.22
N TYR A 90 -26.40 -17.33 -0.09
CA TYR A 90 -27.80 -17.30 -0.49
C TYR A 90 -28.04 -16.89 -1.94
N TYR A 91 -27.21 -16.03 -2.54
CA TYR A 91 -27.45 -15.45 -3.86
C TYR A 91 -26.16 -15.20 -4.64
N ILE A 92 -25.40 -16.28 -4.84
CA ILE A 92 -24.05 -16.26 -5.45
C ILE A 92 -23.98 -15.50 -6.78
N HIS A 93 -25.04 -15.54 -7.59
CA HIS A 93 -25.08 -14.89 -8.90
C HIS A 93 -25.16 -13.35 -8.83
N SER A 94 -25.63 -12.79 -7.71
CA SER A 94 -25.68 -11.34 -7.47
C SER A 94 -24.52 -10.84 -6.59
N ARG A 95 -23.64 -11.73 -6.12
CA ARG A 95 -22.57 -11.39 -5.16
C ARG A 95 -21.67 -10.27 -5.68
N ASP A 96 -21.14 -10.41 -6.88
CA ASP A 96 -20.15 -9.46 -7.39
C ASP A 96 -20.79 -8.08 -7.66
N HIS A 97 -22.07 -8.05 -8.06
CA HIS A 97 -22.83 -6.80 -8.21
C HIS A 97 -23.03 -6.09 -6.86
N LEU A 98 -23.36 -6.83 -5.80
CA LEU A 98 -23.53 -6.25 -4.47
C LEU A 98 -22.22 -5.78 -3.85
N ILE A 99 -21.13 -6.52 -4.04
CA ILE A 99 -19.79 -6.10 -3.61
C ILE A 99 -19.38 -4.82 -4.36
N GLY A 100 -19.62 -4.77 -5.67
CA GLY A 100 -19.41 -3.56 -6.47
C GLY A 100 -20.22 -2.36 -5.97
N LEU A 101 -21.51 -2.57 -5.69
CA LEU A 101 -22.41 -1.56 -5.13
C LEU A 101 -21.95 -1.08 -3.75
N PHE A 102 -21.49 -1.99 -2.90
CA PHE A 102 -20.93 -1.66 -1.58
C PHE A 102 -19.70 -0.77 -1.73
N HIS A 103 -18.74 -1.16 -2.57
CA HIS A 103 -17.55 -0.34 -2.81
C HIS A 103 -17.90 1.02 -3.42
N GLU A 104 -18.89 1.11 -4.31
CA GLU A 104 -19.36 2.39 -4.86
C GLU A 104 -19.86 3.31 -3.74
N ILE A 105 -20.80 2.84 -2.93
CA ILE A 105 -21.51 3.68 -1.95
C ILE A 105 -20.69 3.91 -0.69
N VAL A 106 -20.15 2.84 -0.10
CA VAL A 106 -19.49 2.90 1.20
C VAL A 106 -18.04 3.36 1.07
N VAL A 107 -17.36 3.03 -0.03
CA VAL A 107 -15.93 3.36 -0.19
C VAL A 107 -15.75 4.57 -1.09
N HIS A 108 -16.17 4.49 -2.35
CA HIS A 108 -15.84 5.47 -3.38
C HIS A 108 -16.47 6.85 -3.11
N GLN A 109 -17.76 6.91 -2.76
CA GLN A 109 -18.43 8.18 -2.44
C GLN A 109 -17.89 8.87 -1.19
N HIS A 110 -17.13 8.16 -0.35
CA HIS A 110 -16.63 8.63 0.93
C HIS A 110 -15.10 8.61 1.05
N LEU A 111 -14.39 8.56 -0.08
CA LEU A 111 -12.92 8.58 -0.10
C LEU A 111 -12.32 9.78 0.61
N GLY A 112 -12.96 10.95 0.54
CA GLY A 112 -12.48 12.13 1.26
C GLY A 112 -12.41 11.92 2.78
N PHE A 113 -13.38 11.21 3.35
CA PHE A 113 -13.40 10.86 4.77
C PHE A 113 -12.42 9.72 5.08
N LEU A 114 -12.36 8.68 4.25
CA LEU A 114 -11.39 7.59 4.41
C LEU A 114 -9.93 8.06 4.34
N ASN A 115 -9.67 9.10 3.54
CA ASN A 115 -8.34 9.66 3.36
C ASN A 115 -7.96 10.75 4.38
N SER A 116 -8.87 11.18 5.25
CA SER A 116 -8.62 12.33 6.15
C SER A 116 -7.48 12.11 7.14
N ASN A 117 -7.24 10.86 7.55
CA ASN A 117 -6.24 10.48 8.55
C ASN A 117 -5.13 9.57 8.01
N VAL A 118 -5.07 9.34 6.68
CA VAL A 118 -4.08 8.44 6.06
C VAL A 118 -2.64 8.86 6.38
N THR A 119 -2.35 10.16 6.37
CA THR A 119 -1.02 10.69 6.74
C THR A 119 -0.62 10.26 8.16
N GLU A 120 -1.53 10.38 9.12
CA GLU A 120 -1.30 9.99 10.52
C GLU A 120 -1.08 8.49 10.65
N PHE A 121 -1.93 7.67 9.99
CA PHE A 121 -1.82 6.22 10.04
C PHE A 121 -0.48 5.71 9.47
N ILE A 122 0.00 6.35 8.40
CA ILE A 122 1.30 6.05 7.80
C ILE A 122 2.44 6.48 8.72
N GLN A 123 2.41 7.70 9.25
CA GLN A 123 3.49 8.23 10.10
C GLN A 123 3.63 7.48 11.42
N THR A 124 2.51 7.06 12.00
CA THR A 124 2.46 6.22 13.21
C THR A 124 2.68 4.74 12.91
N GLU A 125 2.75 4.36 11.63
CA GLU A 125 2.88 2.99 11.16
C GLU A 125 1.87 2.03 11.80
N ASN A 126 0.62 2.48 11.95
CA ASN A 126 -0.45 1.68 12.54
C ASN A 126 -0.85 0.53 11.60
N LYS A 127 -0.13 -0.60 11.71
CA LYS A 127 -0.25 -1.76 10.82
C LYS A 127 -1.68 -2.29 10.74
N GLU A 128 -2.43 -2.30 11.85
CA GLU A 128 -3.80 -2.82 11.88
C GLU A 128 -4.75 -1.97 11.04
N VAL A 129 -4.73 -0.65 11.27
CA VAL A 129 -5.61 0.27 10.54
C VAL A 129 -5.22 0.31 9.06
N LEU A 130 -3.93 0.42 8.76
CA LEU A 130 -3.43 0.43 7.38
C LEU A 130 -3.81 -0.86 6.62
N ARG A 131 -3.77 -2.02 7.28
CA ARG A 131 -4.17 -3.30 6.68
C ARG A 131 -5.65 -3.29 6.34
N LYS A 132 -6.50 -2.85 7.27
CA LYS A 132 -7.96 -2.75 7.04
C LYS A 132 -8.29 -1.73 5.93
N SER A 133 -7.62 -0.58 5.93
CA SER A 133 -7.75 0.42 4.87
C SER A 133 -7.36 -0.15 3.50
N TYR A 134 -6.24 -0.88 3.43
CA TYR A 134 -5.79 -1.51 2.20
C TYR A 134 -6.79 -2.54 1.68
N LEU A 135 -7.31 -3.42 2.55
CA LEU A 135 -8.33 -4.42 2.18
C LEU A 135 -9.61 -3.78 1.63
N LEU A 136 -9.98 -2.59 2.12
CA LEU A 136 -11.17 -1.86 1.68
C LEU A 136 -10.96 -1.13 0.35
N LEU A 137 -9.75 -0.59 0.11
CA LEU A 137 -9.44 0.29 -1.04
C LEU A 137 -8.85 -0.44 -2.24
N ALA A 138 -8.09 -1.52 -2.02
CA ALA A 138 -7.38 -2.25 -3.08
C ALA A 138 -8.32 -2.89 -4.13
N PRO A 139 -9.47 -3.49 -3.77
CA PRO A 139 -10.36 -4.14 -4.74
C PRO A 139 -10.88 -3.23 -5.85
N THR A 140 -10.98 -1.92 -5.57
CA THR A 140 -11.46 -0.90 -6.54
C THR A 140 -10.39 0.11 -6.93
N ASN A 141 -9.11 -0.22 -6.70
CA ASN A 141 -7.94 0.59 -7.06
C ASN A 141 -7.99 2.03 -6.49
N GLN A 142 -8.42 2.18 -5.24
CA GLN A 142 -8.58 3.48 -4.56
C GLN A 142 -7.42 3.80 -3.59
N CYS A 143 -6.27 3.12 -3.71
CA CYS A 143 -5.12 3.28 -2.82
C CYS A 143 -4.23 4.49 -3.14
N ALA A 144 -4.61 5.37 -4.07
CA ALA A 144 -3.72 6.43 -4.58
C ALA A 144 -3.15 7.33 -3.47
N GLU A 145 -3.99 7.77 -2.54
CA GLU A 145 -3.55 8.61 -1.41
C GLU A 145 -2.69 7.84 -0.42
N LEU A 146 -3.03 6.57 -0.17
CA LEU A 146 -2.26 5.67 0.70
C LEU A 146 -0.84 5.45 0.16
N ILE A 147 -0.71 5.22 -1.15
CA ILE A 147 0.58 5.10 -1.84
C ILE A 147 1.34 6.41 -1.76
N ARG A 148 0.69 7.54 -2.01
CA ARG A 148 1.32 8.87 -1.94
C ARG A 148 1.89 9.16 -0.56
N CYS A 149 1.10 8.97 0.50
CA CYS A 149 1.53 9.20 1.88
C CYS A 149 2.63 8.22 2.31
N PHE A 150 2.53 6.94 1.92
CA PHE A 150 3.60 5.96 2.13
C PHE A 150 4.93 6.42 1.51
N GLY A 151 4.92 6.83 0.23
CA GLY A 151 6.12 7.32 -0.45
C GLY A 151 6.75 8.54 0.24
N LEU A 152 5.93 9.48 0.72
CA LEU A 152 6.42 10.63 1.48
C LEU A 152 7.08 10.21 2.80
N HIS A 153 6.46 9.30 3.55
CA HIS A 153 7.01 8.80 4.81
C HIS A 153 8.34 8.06 4.62
N VAL A 154 8.42 7.21 3.59
CA VAL A 154 9.69 6.56 3.20
C VAL A 154 10.75 7.62 2.90
N LYS A 155 10.42 8.60 2.07
CA LYS A 155 11.35 9.68 1.69
C LYS A 155 11.84 10.48 2.89
N ASP A 156 10.94 10.83 3.82
CA ASP A 156 11.29 11.56 5.05
C ASP A 156 12.19 10.74 5.97
N LYS A 157 11.92 9.43 6.10
CA LYS A 157 12.77 8.52 6.87
C LYS A 157 14.17 8.41 6.27
N VAL A 158 14.27 8.28 4.94
CA VAL A 158 15.57 8.24 4.23
C VAL A 158 16.30 9.57 4.41
N ASN A 159 15.63 10.71 4.22
CA ASN A 159 16.23 12.03 4.45
C ASN A 159 16.77 12.21 5.87
N SER A 160 16.06 11.68 6.87
CA SER A 160 16.51 11.69 8.27
C SER A 160 17.81 10.89 8.47
N VAL A 161 17.90 9.69 7.86
CA VAL A 161 19.14 8.90 7.84
C VAL A 161 20.28 9.68 7.17
N LEU A 162 20.02 10.31 6.02
CA LEU A 162 21.03 11.11 5.30
C LEU A 162 21.50 12.32 6.10
N ALA A 163 20.61 12.97 6.85
CA ALA A 163 20.94 14.11 7.70
C ALA A 163 21.80 13.70 8.92
N GLY A 164 21.66 12.45 9.38
CA GLY A 164 22.38 11.86 10.51
C GLY A 164 23.80 11.36 10.20
N ILE A 165 24.23 11.39 8.93
CA ILE A 165 25.57 10.92 8.54
C ILE A 165 26.67 11.69 9.33
N PRO A 166 27.55 10.98 10.05
CA PRO A 166 28.65 11.60 10.79
C PRO A 166 29.60 12.40 9.90
N SER A 167 30.20 13.45 10.47
CA SER A 167 31.28 14.20 9.80
C SER A 167 32.58 13.40 9.65
N ASP A 168 32.77 12.37 10.49
CA ASP A 168 33.91 11.47 10.41
C ASP A 168 33.85 10.64 9.13
N ARG A 169 34.86 10.83 8.26
CA ARG A 169 34.97 10.17 6.96
C ARG A 169 35.18 8.65 7.06
N ALA A 170 35.67 8.14 8.19
CA ALA A 170 35.86 6.71 8.41
C ALA A 170 34.56 6.00 8.82
N LEU A 171 33.69 6.69 9.57
CA LEU A 171 32.43 6.12 10.06
C LEU A 171 31.24 6.35 9.12
N ALA A 172 31.28 7.42 8.33
CA ALA A 172 30.20 7.80 7.43
C ALA A 172 29.79 6.70 6.40
N PRO A 173 30.71 5.95 5.76
CA PRO A 173 30.35 4.88 4.82
C PRO A 173 29.50 3.77 5.45
N ALA A 174 29.94 3.23 6.60
CA ALA A 174 29.23 2.17 7.30
C ALA A 174 27.88 2.66 7.82
N TYR A 175 27.84 3.86 8.41
CA TYR A 175 26.59 4.47 8.85
C TYR A 175 25.59 4.62 7.69
N PHE A 176 26.04 5.13 6.55
CA PHE A 176 25.20 5.33 5.37
C PHE A 176 24.59 4.02 4.87
N VAL A 177 25.43 3.01 4.61
CA VAL A 177 24.97 1.75 4.04
C VAL A 177 24.09 1.00 5.05
N ASP A 178 24.56 0.79 6.28
CA ASP A 178 23.84 -0.02 7.26
C ASP A 178 22.47 0.61 7.60
N ASN A 179 22.37 1.92 7.80
CA ASN A 179 21.08 2.55 8.16
C ASN A 179 20.10 2.62 6.99
N LEU A 180 20.57 2.76 5.75
CA LEU A 180 19.68 2.72 4.59
C LEU A 180 19.17 1.30 4.32
N LEU A 181 20.00 0.27 4.52
CA LEU A 181 19.55 -1.11 4.45
C LEU A 181 18.52 -1.41 5.54
N LEU A 182 18.77 -1.01 6.79
CA LEU A 182 17.80 -1.15 7.87
C LEU A 182 16.47 -0.47 7.57
N ALA A 183 16.49 0.76 7.04
CA ALA A 183 15.28 1.47 6.64
C ALA A 183 14.54 0.75 5.51
N ARG A 184 15.27 0.21 4.53
CA ARG A 184 14.70 -0.53 3.40
C ARG A 184 14.05 -1.83 3.87
N ASP A 185 14.71 -2.57 4.74
CA ASP A 185 14.20 -3.85 5.25
C ASP A 185 12.95 -3.62 6.09
N HIS A 186 12.95 -2.58 6.94
CA HIS A 186 11.76 -2.15 7.69
C HIS A 186 10.56 -1.87 6.80
N PHE A 187 10.73 -1.06 5.74
CA PHE A 187 9.62 -0.77 4.83
C PHE A 187 9.24 -1.96 3.94
N THR A 188 10.19 -2.85 3.61
CA THR A 188 9.90 -4.11 2.92
C THR A 188 8.99 -4.99 3.78
N GLU A 189 9.33 -5.16 5.06
CA GLU A 189 8.50 -5.89 6.02
C GLU A 189 7.12 -5.24 6.20
N LEU A 190 7.05 -3.91 6.26
CA LEU A 190 5.78 -3.20 6.34
C LEU A 190 4.91 -3.47 5.10
N ILE A 191 5.50 -3.41 3.90
CA ILE A 191 4.79 -3.70 2.64
C ILE A 191 4.29 -5.14 2.61
N ASP A 192 5.10 -6.10 3.04
CA ASP A 192 4.73 -7.51 3.04
C ASP A 192 3.56 -7.80 3.99
N ASN A 193 3.59 -7.21 5.18
CA ASN A 193 2.56 -7.44 6.19
C ASN A 193 1.25 -6.66 5.95
N VAL A 194 1.34 -5.44 5.41
CA VAL A 194 0.19 -4.53 5.31
C VAL A 194 -0.39 -4.48 3.91
N PHE A 195 0.47 -4.49 2.89
CA PHE A 195 0.10 -4.26 1.49
C PHE A 195 0.32 -5.50 0.60
N ASP A 196 0.36 -6.69 1.22
CA ASP A 196 0.51 -8.00 0.57
C ASP A 196 1.72 -8.11 -0.37
N GLY A 197 2.81 -7.38 -0.09
CA GLY A 197 4.01 -7.45 -0.92
C GLY A 197 3.84 -6.81 -2.31
N THR A 198 2.77 -6.04 -2.53
CA THR A 198 2.36 -5.54 -3.85
C THR A 198 3.44 -4.68 -4.52
N SER A 199 3.72 -4.95 -5.79
CA SER A 199 4.76 -4.26 -6.56
C SER A 199 4.58 -2.74 -6.62
N THR A 200 3.34 -2.24 -6.61
CA THR A 200 3.04 -0.80 -6.57
C THR A 200 3.69 -0.10 -5.39
N TYR A 201 3.60 -0.67 -4.17
CA TYR A 201 4.22 -0.10 -2.98
C TYR A 201 5.74 -0.29 -2.98
N ARG A 202 6.25 -1.39 -3.52
CA ARG A 202 7.70 -1.59 -3.70
C ARG A 202 8.29 -0.57 -4.66
N ASN A 203 7.62 -0.31 -5.78
CA ASN A 203 8.02 0.69 -6.76
C ASN A 203 7.96 2.10 -6.16
N GLU A 204 6.95 2.39 -5.33
CA GLU A 204 6.85 3.66 -4.62
C GLU A 204 7.98 3.84 -3.59
N MET A 205 8.31 2.78 -2.83
CA MET A 205 9.47 2.78 -1.94
C MET A 205 10.75 3.04 -2.72
N ASP A 206 10.97 2.31 -3.81
CA ASP A 206 12.16 2.49 -4.66
C ASP A 206 12.28 3.92 -5.20
N ARG A 207 11.16 4.49 -5.67
CA ARG A 207 11.09 5.88 -6.12
C ARG A 207 11.41 6.87 -5.00
N ALA A 208 10.90 6.64 -3.79
CA ALA A 208 11.16 7.50 -2.63
C ALA A 208 12.64 7.46 -2.20
N PHE A 209 13.26 6.28 -2.22
CA PHE A 209 14.69 6.11 -1.99
C PHE A 209 15.53 6.85 -3.03
N GLU A 210 15.25 6.65 -4.31
CA GLU A 210 15.94 7.32 -5.42
C GLU A 210 15.82 8.84 -5.30
N GLN A 211 14.62 9.35 -5.05
CA GLN A 211 14.42 10.79 -4.87
C GLN A 211 15.19 11.33 -3.66
N ALA A 212 15.19 10.65 -2.52
CA ALA A 212 15.89 11.14 -1.32
C ALA A 212 17.42 11.11 -1.51
N ILE A 213 17.96 10.03 -2.06
CA ILE A 213 19.40 9.83 -2.26
C ILE A 213 19.97 10.83 -3.28
N ASN A 214 19.25 11.08 -4.37
CA ASN A 214 19.72 11.97 -5.43
C ASN A 214 19.30 13.43 -5.24
N SER A 215 18.42 13.74 -4.28
CA SER A 215 18.10 15.13 -3.93
C SER A 215 19.35 15.84 -3.42
N ALA A 216 19.59 17.07 -3.89
CA ALA A 216 20.60 17.93 -3.29
C ALA A 216 20.16 18.24 -1.85
N ALA A 217 20.95 17.81 -0.86
CA ALA A 217 20.71 18.20 0.54
C ALA A 217 20.55 19.73 0.62
N PRO A 218 19.58 20.26 1.41
CA PRO A 218 19.48 21.71 1.56
C PRO A 218 20.80 22.25 2.12
N PRO A 219 21.26 23.42 1.64
CA PRO A 219 22.52 23.97 2.07
C PRO A 219 22.44 24.25 3.57
N ARG A 220 23.29 23.58 4.36
CA ARG A 220 23.65 24.06 5.68
C ARG A 220 24.34 25.41 5.44
N THR A 221 23.58 26.49 5.61
CA THR A 221 24.00 27.90 5.69
C THR A 221 25.49 28.14 5.48
N GLN A 222 25.87 28.67 4.31
CA GLN A 222 26.51 29.99 4.22
C GLN A 222 26.06 30.64 2.91
N ALA A 223 25.75 31.93 3.01
CA ALA A 223 25.23 32.75 1.93
C ALA A 223 26.21 32.84 0.75
N SER A 224 25.73 32.51 -0.44
CA SER A 224 26.27 33.04 -1.69
C SER A 224 25.24 32.86 -2.80
N THR A 225 24.66 33.99 -3.17
CA THR A 225 23.84 34.21 -4.37
C THR A 225 24.60 33.80 -5.62
N THR A 226 24.11 32.79 -6.34
CA THR A 226 23.92 32.73 -7.82
C THR A 226 23.73 31.27 -8.28
N SER A 227 22.55 30.98 -8.80
CA SER A 227 22.27 30.09 -9.94
C SER A 227 23.28 28.99 -10.30
N SER A 228 23.03 27.73 -9.87
CA SER A 228 23.38 26.51 -10.63
C SER A 228 22.89 25.24 -9.91
N VAL A 229 21.58 24.95 -9.97
CA VAL A 229 20.97 23.74 -9.36
C VAL A 229 21.57 22.44 -9.91
N SER A 230 22.07 22.43 -11.15
CA SER A 230 22.63 21.23 -11.80
C SER A 230 23.99 20.77 -11.25
N VAL A 231 24.81 21.67 -10.70
CA VAL A 231 26.15 21.32 -10.19
C VAL A 231 26.08 20.74 -8.77
N PHE A 232 25.02 21.07 -8.01
CA PHE A 232 24.87 20.61 -6.62
C PHE A 232 24.36 19.17 -6.51
N SER A 233 23.46 18.73 -7.40
CA SER A 233 22.97 17.34 -7.43
C SER A 233 24.08 16.34 -7.71
N SER A 234 25.01 16.67 -8.63
CA SER A 234 26.14 15.80 -8.97
C SER A 234 27.09 15.59 -7.78
N ARG A 235 27.34 16.61 -6.93
CA ARG A 235 28.20 16.46 -5.75
C ARG A 235 27.63 15.53 -4.68
N ASN A 236 26.30 15.44 -4.55
CA ASN A 236 25.67 14.52 -3.61
C ASN A 236 25.71 13.07 -4.14
N SER A 237 25.42 12.89 -5.44
CA SER A 237 25.51 11.57 -6.10
C SER A 237 26.93 11.00 -6.02
N VAL A 238 27.97 11.83 -6.23
CA VAL A 238 29.38 11.44 -6.05
C VAL A 238 29.70 11.03 -4.62
N ARG A 239 29.21 11.78 -3.62
CA ARG A 239 29.46 11.48 -2.20
C ARG A 239 28.80 10.17 -1.78
N VAL A 240 27.57 9.93 -2.22
CA VAL A 240 26.85 8.67 -1.98
C VAL A 240 27.59 7.49 -2.63
N ALA A 241 28.03 7.66 -3.88
CA ALA A 241 28.79 6.65 -4.59
C ALA A 241 30.10 6.28 -3.86
N GLN A 242 30.82 7.30 -3.37
CA GLN A 242 32.03 7.11 -2.58
C GLN A 242 31.79 6.36 -1.27
N TYR A 243 30.67 6.60 -0.58
CA TYR A 243 30.32 5.87 0.64
C TYR A 243 30.09 4.40 0.37
N ILE A 244 29.35 4.09 -0.69
CA ILE A 244 29.11 2.70 -1.08
C ILE A 244 30.42 2.01 -1.48
N CYS A 245 31.25 2.61 -2.34
CA CYS A 245 32.57 2.07 -2.70
C CYS A 245 33.44 1.77 -1.48
N ARG A 246 33.62 2.77 -0.60
CA ARG A 246 34.49 2.63 0.58
C ARG A 246 33.99 1.55 1.52
N TYR A 247 32.67 1.44 1.71
CA TYR A 247 32.11 0.39 2.54
C TYR A 247 32.39 -1.00 1.96
N MET A 248 32.22 -1.20 0.65
CA MET A 248 32.55 -2.47 0.00
C MET A 248 34.05 -2.77 0.02
N ASP A 249 34.91 -1.78 -0.21
CA ASP A 249 36.36 -1.98 -0.12
C ASP A 249 36.77 -2.37 1.31
N ASP A 250 36.18 -1.75 2.33
CA ASP A 250 36.41 -2.09 3.72
C ASP A 250 35.91 -3.51 4.04
N LEU A 251 34.74 -3.92 3.52
CA LEU A 251 34.23 -5.27 3.66
C LEU A 251 35.15 -6.31 3.00
N LEU A 252 35.64 -6.04 1.79
CA LEU A 252 36.51 -6.95 1.04
C LEU A 252 37.94 -7.02 1.58
N ARG A 253 38.46 -5.91 2.14
CA ARG A 253 39.82 -5.85 2.70
C ARG A 253 39.91 -6.39 4.12
N ARG A 254 38.81 -6.34 4.89
CA ARG A 254 38.79 -6.85 6.26
C ARG A 254 38.71 -8.37 6.25
N THR A 255 39.87 -9.03 6.41
CA THR A 255 40.02 -10.47 6.70
C THR A 255 39.60 -10.86 8.12
N ASP A 256 38.88 -10.00 8.84
CA ASP A 256 38.55 -10.22 10.25
C ASP A 256 37.42 -11.23 10.40
N LYS A 257 37.62 -12.20 11.32
CA LYS A 257 36.69 -13.26 11.75
C LYS A 257 35.35 -12.76 12.36
N ARG A 258 34.94 -11.51 12.12
CA ARG A 258 33.70 -10.92 12.65
C ARG A 258 32.46 -11.31 11.87
N TYR A 259 32.62 -11.63 10.58
CA TYR A 259 31.55 -12.06 9.69
C TYR A 259 31.90 -13.43 9.12
N SER A 260 30.91 -14.30 8.97
CA SER A 260 31.11 -15.49 8.14
C SER A 260 31.17 -15.10 6.66
N ASP A 261 31.71 -15.98 5.81
CA ASP A 261 31.73 -15.75 4.36
C ASP A 261 30.31 -15.52 3.81
N ALA A 262 29.31 -16.20 4.37
CA ALA A 262 27.90 -16.01 4.04
C ALA A 262 27.38 -14.61 4.43
N ASP A 263 27.67 -14.14 5.66
CA ASP A 263 27.26 -12.80 6.10
C ASP A 263 27.90 -11.69 5.25
N LEU A 264 29.14 -11.92 4.79
CA LEU A 264 29.86 -11.00 3.92
C LEU A 264 29.19 -10.93 2.54
N GLU A 265 28.87 -12.09 1.95
CA GLU A 265 28.17 -12.17 0.68
C GLU A 265 26.78 -11.50 0.75
N ASP A 266 26.03 -11.74 1.82
CA ASP A 266 24.73 -11.11 2.06
C ASP A 266 24.84 -9.59 2.18
N LYS A 267 25.83 -9.09 2.93
CA LYS A 267 26.08 -7.64 3.05
C LYS A 267 26.48 -7.00 1.72
N ILE A 268 27.29 -7.67 0.92
CA ILE A 268 27.68 -7.18 -0.41
C ILE A 268 26.45 -7.16 -1.32
N SER A 269 25.66 -8.24 -1.34
CA SER A 269 24.43 -8.35 -2.12
C SER A 269 23.41 -7.27 -1.74
N ALA A 270 23.20 -7.04 -0.44
CA ALA A 270 22.34 -5.98 0.07
C ALA A 270 22.86 -4.58 -0.33
N SER A 271 24.18 -4.35 -0.22
CA SER A 271 24.81 -3.09 -0.65
C SER A 271 24.63 -2.83 -2.15
N ILE A 272 24.62 -3.87 -2.98
CA ILE A 272 24.35 -3.78 -4.42
C ILE A 272 22.95 -3.20 -4.68
N VAL A 273 21.96 -3.51 -3.83
CA VAL A 273 20.60 -2.98 -3.97
C VAL A 273 20.57 -1.46 -3.86
N LEU A 274 21.40 -0.86 -2.99
CA LEU A 274 21.46 0.61 -2.85
C LEU A 274 21.98 1.31 -4.11
N PHE A 275 22.78 0.64 -4.94
CA PHE A 275 23.19 1.20 -6.24
C PHE A 275 22.04 1.40 -7.22
N LYS A 276 20.95 0.62 -7.05
CA LYS A 276 19.75 0.80 -7.87
C LYS A 276 19.24 2.24 -7.76
N TYR A 277 19.39 2.86 -6.59
CA TYR A 277 18.87 4.17 -6.27
C TYR A 277 19.79 5.33 -6.65
N ILE A 278 20.93 5.09 -7.29
CA ILE A 278 21.88 6.14 -7.71
C ILE A 278 21.73 6.42 -9.20
N GLU A 279 21.42 7.67 -9.55
CA GLU A 279 21.21 8.12 -10.94
C GLU A 279 22.55 8.18 -11.73
N GLU A 280 23.58 8.83 -11.19
CA GLU A 280 24.87 9.02 -11.89
C GLU A 280 25.83 7.82 -11.73
N LYS A 281 25.47 6.67 -12.33
CA LYS A 281 26.28 5.44 -12.25
C LYS A 281 27.67 5.56 -12.87
N ASP A 282 27.89 6.49 -13.79
CA ASP A 282 29.20 6.69 -14.43
C ASP A 282 30.24 7.31 -13.49
N VAL A 283 29.81 7.98 -12.41
CA VAL A 283 30.71 8.48 -11.36
C VAL A 283 31.43 7.34 -10.64
N PHE A 284 30.79 6.18 -10.50
CA PHE A 284 31.44 5.01 -9.89
C PHE A 284 32.65 4.53 -10.69
N LYS A 285 32.61 4.64 -12.03
CA LYS A 285 33.75 4.25 -12.87
C LYS A 285 34.95 5.17 -12.62
N GLN A 286 34.71 6.45 -12.34
CA GLN A 286 35.77 7.42 -12.02
C GLN A 286 36.34 7.22 -10.61
N VAL A 287 35.48 7.00 -9.60
CA VAL A 287 35.93 6.76 -8.21
C VAL A 287 36.75 5.48 -8.07
N LYS A 288 36.51 4.46 -8.90
CA LYS A 288 37.24 3.18 -8.87
C LYS A 288 38.60 3.24 -9.60
N LEU A 289 38.89 4.32 -10.32
CA LEU A 289 40.12 4.53 -11.10
C LEU A 289 41.13 5.46 -10.40
N GLU A 290 40.75 6.09 -9.28
CA GLU A 290 41.64 6.86 -8.39
C GLU A 290 42.08 6.02 -7.18
#